data_AF-A0A1L9B3P8-F1
#
_entry.id   AF-A0A1L9B3P8-F1
#
_cell.length_a   1.000
_cell.length_b   1.000
_cell.length_c   1.000
_cell.angle_alpha   90.00
_cell.angle_beta   90.00
_cell.angle_gamma   90.00
#
_symmetry.space_group_name_H-M   'P 1'
#
loop_
_entity.id
_entity.type
_entity.pdbx_description
1 polymer ?
#
loop_
_entity_poly.entity_id
_entity_poly.type
_entity_poly.pdbx_seq_one_letter_code
_entity_poly.pdbx_strand_id
1 'polypeptide(L)'
;MRPALLLMLCLLPLRVLGNPPLPGDDSIRARLKACLLAGDMACVVDQYLALQDIGRVPGWLVSFQNAFALTNRKAGECERVARTVHEGLVKLGERPEFIRFSVSGPSRVRVLGFDETTQGVVVKTHQVSTTGVHVTIRLGNKIIDAYTGLTGLPFQDYVARLRTSPGNRIVDEVLKEL
;
A
#
# COMPACT_ATOMS: atom_id res chain seq x y z
N MET A 1 -15.85 -27.38 -58.09
CA MET A 1 -16.27 -26.10 -57.47
C MET A 1 -15.95 -26.18 -55.98
N ARG A 2 -15.06 -25.29 -55.49
CA ARG A 2 -14.75 -25.10 -54.05
C ARG A 2 -15.80 -24.16 -53.43
N PRO A 3 -16.08 -24.27 -52.12
CA PRO A 3 -15.43 -23.38 -51.14
C PRO A 3 -15.00 -24.16 -49.88
N ALA A 4 -13.75 -24.14 -49.42
CA ALA A 4 -13.07 -23.05 -48.70
C ALA A 4 -13.86 -22.57 -47.45
N LEU A 5 -13.87 -23.39 -46.39
CA LEU A 5 -14.31 -22.95 -45.06
C LEU A 5 -13.09 -22.48 -44.26
N LEU A 6 -13.18 -21.23 -43.85
CA LEU A 6 -12.15 -20.37 -43.30
C LEU A 6 -11.76 -20.80 -41.87
N LEU A 7 -10.49 -21.12 -41.67
CA LEU A 7 -9.87 -21.34 -40.35
C LEU A 7 -9.69 -19.95 -39.69
N MET A 8 -10.57 -19.56 -38.78
CA MET A 8 -10.44 -18.29 -38.06
C MET A 8 -9.45 -18.48 -36.90
N LEU A 9 -8.19 -18.08 -37.14
CA LEU A 9 -7.18 -17.87 -36.10
C LEU A 9 -7.66 -16.75 -35.18
N CYS A 10 -8.06 -17.09 -33.94
CA CYS A 10 -8.18 -16.11 -32.86
C CYS A 10 -6.78 -15.66 -32.42
N LEU A 11 -6.25 -14.66 -33.12
CA LEU A 11 -5.15 -13.81 -32.66
C LEU A 11 -5.65 -12.99 -31.47
N LEU A 12 -5.49 -13.52 -30.26
CA LEU A 12 -5.57 -12.73 -29.04
C LEU A 12 -4.40 -11.74 -29.03
N PRO A 13 -4.64 -10.43 -28.86
CA PRO A 13 -3.55 -9.50 -28.62
C PRO A 13 -3.01 -9.77 -27.21
N LEU A 14 -1.75 -10.20 -27.15
CA LEU A 14 -0.94 -10.13 -25.94
C LEU A 14 -1.00 -8.68 -25.43
N ARG A 15 -1.84 -8.40 -24.43
CA ARG A 15 -1.72 -7.21 -23.59
C ARG A 15 -0.54 -7.42 -22.64
N VAL A 16 0.67 -7.35 -23.18
CA VAL A 16 1.85 -6.98 -22.41
C VAL A 16 2.01 -5.48 -22.60
N LEU A 17 1.38 -4.71 -21.72
CA LEU A 17 1.64 -3.28 -21.56
C LEU A 17 1.96 -3.04 -20.08
N GLY A 18 2.98 -3.75 -19.61
CA GLY A 18 3.86 -3.19 -18.59
C GLY A 18 4.79 -2.25 -19.34
N ASN A 19 4.76 -0.95 -19.01
CA ASN A 19 5.71 0.01 -19.57
C ASN A 19 7.13 -0.56 -19.43
N PRO A 20 7.96 -0.56 -20.50
CA PRO A 20 9.35 -0.95 -20.35
C PRO A 20 9.99 -0.02 -19.30
N PRO A 21 10.89 -0.55 -18.45
CA PRO A 21 11.63 0.31 -17.53
C PRO A 21 12.32 1.42 -18.33
N LEU A 22 12.29 2.64 -17.80
CA LEU A 22 13.03 3.79 -18.32
C LEU A 22 14.51 3.40 -18.51
N PRO A 23 15.25 3.99 -19.47
CA PRO A 23 16.65 3.65 -19.69
C PRO A 23 17.46 3.97 -18.42
N GLY A 24 17.86 2.91 -17.71
CA GLY A 24 18.52 3.01 -16.42
C GLY A 24 18.64 1.62 -15.78
N ASP A 25 19.87 1.12 -15.73
CA ASP A 25 20.32 -0.11 -15.06
C ASP A 25 19.29 -1.26 -14.98
N ASP A 26 19.28 -2.16 -15.99
CA ASP A 26 18.37 -3.32 -16.09
C ASP A 26 18.56 -4.40 -15.00
N SER A 27 19.23 -4.05 -13.90
CA SER A 27 19.46 -4.94 -12.78
C SER A 27 18.15 -5.34 -12.10
N ILE A 28 18.09 -6.57 -11.58
CA ILE A 28 16.91 -7.08 -10.85
C ILE A 28 16.56 -6.14 -9.68
N ARG A 29 17.56 -5.50 -9.06
CA ARG A 29 17.37 -4.52 -8.00
C ARG A 29 16.62 -3.27 -8.46
N ALA A 30 16.95 -2.74 -9.64
CA ALA A 30 16.25 -1.60 -10.21
C ALA A 30 14.79 -1.95 -10.53
N ARG A 31 14.55 -3.14 -11.09
CA ARG A 31 13.18 -3.64 -11.33
C ARG A 31 12.39 -3.82 -10.03
N LEU A 32 12.99 -4.42 -8.99
CA LEU A 32 12.36 -4.54 -7.67
C LEU A 32 11.94 -3.18 -7.11
N LYS A 33 12.82 -2.18 -7.22
CA LYS A 33 12.52 -0.81 -6.81
C LYS A 33 11.38 -0.20 -7.63
N ALA A 34 11.35 -0.43 -8.94
CA ALA A 34 10.25 0.01 -9.79
C ALA A 34 8.91 -0.64 -9.38
N CYS A 35 8.90 -1.93 -9.06
CA CYS A 35 7.71 -2.63 -8.55
C CYS A 35 7.20 -1.98 -7.25
N LEU A 36 8.10 -1.66 -6.31
CA LEU A 36 7.75 -1.00 -5.05
C LEU A 36 7.14 0.39 -5.29
N LEU A 37 7.72 1.19 -6.18
CA LEU A 37 7.22 2.52 -6.50
C LEU A 37 5.83 2.48 -7.15
N ALA A 38 5.57 1.46 -7.99
CA ALA A 38 4.27 1.18 -8.59
C ALA A 38 3.25 0.62 -7.58
N GLY A 39 3.73 0.03 -6.49
CA GLY A 39 2.89 -0.69 -5.52
C GLY A 39 2.40 -2.06 -6.02
N ASP A 40 3.09 -2.64 -7.00
CA ASP A 40 2.74 -3.94 -7.56
C ASP A 40 3.35 -5.06 -6.71
N MET A 41 2.56 -5.61 -5.80
CA MET A 41 3.03 -6.65 -4.88
C MET A 41 3.44 -7.94 -5.60
N ALA A 42 2.78 -8.30 -6.72
CA ALA A 42 3.16 -9.49 -7.48
C ALA A 42 4.54 -9.31 -8.11
N CYS A 43 4.77 -8.15 -8.75
CA CYS A 43 6.08 -7.76 -9.27
C CYS A 43 7.16 -7.74 -8.17
N VAL A 44 6.84 -7.20 -6.97
CA VAL A 44 7.77 -7.19 -5.83
C VAL A 44 8.19 -8.61 -5.44
N VAL A 45 7.23 -9.54 -5.35
CA VAL A 45 7.52 -10.94 -5.02
C VAL A 45 8.43 -11.56 -6.09
N ASP A 46 8.07 -11.44 -7.37
CA ASP A 46 8.81 -12.04 -8.48
C ASP A 46 10.25 -11.51 -8.54
N GLN A 47 10.43 -10.18 -8.47
CA GLN A 47 11.76 -9.60 -8.52
C GLN A 47 12.58 -9.89 -7.26
N TYR A 48 11.95 -10.01 -6.09
CA TYR A 48 12.67 -10.39 -4.87
C TYR A 48 13.18 -11.83 -4.95
N LEU A 49 12.35 -12.78 -5.40
CA LEU A 49 12.76 -14.17 -5.58
C LEU A 49 13.92 -14.30 -6.56
N ALA A 50 13.83 -13.59 -7.70
CA ALA A 50 14.89 -13.55 -8.70
C ALA A 50 16.18 -12.91 -8.15
N LEU A 51 16.06 -11.86 -7.33
CA LEU A 51 17.22 -11.15 -6.76
C LEU A 51 17.98 -12.01 -5.74
N GLN A 52 17.25 -12.81 -4.95
CA GLN A 52 17.82 -13.66 -3.91
C GLN A 52 18.18 -15.07 -4.40
N ASP A 53 17.82 -15.41 -5.64
CA ASP A 53 17.97 -16.75 -6.22
C ASP A 53 17.31 -17.84 -5.33
N ILE A 54 16.05 -17.60 -4.94
CA ILE A 54 15.28 -18.52 -4.10
C ILE A 54 13.97 -18.93 -4.78
N GLY A 55 13.62 -20.22 -4.68
CA GLY A 55 12.42 -20.79 -5.32
C GLY A 55 11.12 -20.67 -4.52
N ARG A 56 11.13 -20.05 -3.33
CA ARG A 56 9.95 -19.94 -2.46
C ARG A 56 9.87 -18.59 -1.78
N VAL A 57 8.66 -18.06 -1.65
CA VAL A 57 8.38 -16.81 -0.94
C VAL A 57 8.70 -16.99 0.55
N PRO A 58 9.62 -16.19 1.12
CA PRO A 58 9.92 -16.27 2.54
C PRO A 58 8.73 -15.79 3.38
N GLY A 59 8.57 -16.35 4.59
CA GLY A 59 7.41 -16.07 5.44
C GLY A 59 7.20 -14.59 5.76
N TRP A 60 8.27 -13.80 5.89
CA TRP A 60 8.16 -12.36 6.12
C TRP A 60 7.53 -11.62 4.93
N LEU A 61 7.79 -12.06 3.69
CA LEU A 61 7.25 -11.44 2.48
C LEU A 61 5.78 -11.81 2.30
N VAL A 62 5.40 -13.02 2.70
CA VAL A 62 3.99 -13.42 2.83
C VAL A 62 3.27 -12.54 3.86
N SER A 63 3.86 -12.30 5.04
CA SER A 63 3.29 -11.40 6.04
C SER A 63 3.17 -9.97 5.54
N PHE A 64 4.19 -9.47 4.83
CA PHE A 64 4.19 -8.15 4.20
C PHE A 64 3.06 -8.00 3.18
N GLN A 65 2.88 -8.98 2.29
CA GLN A 65 1.75 -9.03 1.35
C GLN A 65 0.40 -9.05 2.10
N ASN A 66 0.27 -9.92 3.10
CA ASN A 66 -0.95 -10.08 3.87
C ASN A 66 -1.30 -8.86 4.72
N ALA A 67 -0.34 -7.99 5.04
CA ALA A 67 -0.60 -6.74 5.76
C ALA A 67 -1.64 -5.86 5.04
N PHE A 68 -1.73 -5.95 3.71
CA PHE A 68 -2.65 -5.17 2.88
C PHE A 68 -4.00 -5.86 2.61
N ALA A 69 -4.25 -7.04 3.20
CA ALA A 69 -5.51 -7.75 3.04
C ALA A 69 -6.71 -6.94 3.58
N LEU A 70 -7.88 -7.08 2.95
CA LEU A 70 -9.11 -6.40 3.36
C LEU A 70 -9.49 -6.69 4.82
N THR A 71 -9.14 -7.87 5.34
CA THR A 71 -9.39 -8.28 6.73
C THR A 71 -8.62 -7.45 7.76
N ASN A 72 -7.56 -6.74 7.35
CA ASN A 72 -6.82 -5.81 8.19
C ASN A 72 -7.38 -4.38 8.17
N ARG A 73 -8.37 -4.09 7.31
CA ARG A 73 -9.04 -2.79 7.24
C ARG A 73 -10.11 -2.67 8.32
N LYS A 74 -9.69 -2.71 9.57
CA LYS A 74 -10.57 -2.60 10.74
C LYS A 74 -9.86 -1.88 11.90
N ALA A 75 -10.66 -1.28 12.77
CA ALA A 75 -10.14 -0.59 13.96
C ALA A 75 -9.34 -1.54 14.86
N GLY A 76 -8.20 -1.05 15.37
CA GLY A 76 -7.33 -1.79 16.30
C GLY A 76 -6.18 -2.58 15.67
N GLU A 77 -6.16 -2.77 14.35
CA GLU A 77 -5.08 -3.52 13.68
C GLU A 77 -3.88 -2.65 13.25
N CYS A 78 -4.03 -1.32 13.31
CA CYS A 78 -3.09 -0.37 12.69
C CYS A 78 -1.64 -0.56 13.13
N GLU A 79 -1.36 -0.76 14.42
CA GLU A 79 0.01 -0.96 14.91
C GLU A 79 0.63 -2.26 14.42
N ARG A 80 -0.12 -3.37 14.45
CA ARG A 80 0.36 -4.66 13.95
C ARG A 80 0.67 -4.58 12.46
N VAL A 81 -0.25 -4.00 11.68
CA VAL A 81 -0.06 -3.76 10.25
C VAL A 81 1.15 -2.88 10.01
N ALA A 82 1.27 -1.75 10.72
CA ALA A 82 2.39 -0.84 10.57
C ALA A 82 3.73 -1.53 10.86
N ARG A 83 3.85 -2.32 11.94
CA ARG A 83 5.06 -3.12 12.23
C ARG A 83 5.41 -4.06 11.09
N THR A 84 4.43 -4.83 10.60
CA THR A 84 4.63 -5.77 9.48
C THR A 84 5.05 -5.06 8.18
N VAL A 85 4.43 -3.91 7.87
CA VAL A 85 4.78 -3.11 6.69
C VAL A 85 6.19 -2.53 6.82
N HIS A 86 6.52 -1.96 7.98
CA HIS A 86 7.84 -1.40 8.27
C HIS A 86 8.94 -2.46 8.09
N GLU A 87 8.78 -3.63 8.72
CA GLU A 87 9.74 -4.73 8.61
C GLU A 87 9.91 -5.20 7.16
N GLY A 88 8.82 -5.32 6.41
CA GLY A 88 8.88 -5.72 5.01
C GLY A 88 9.63 -4.71 4.14
N LEU A 89 9.33 -3.40 4.31
CA LEU A 89 10.03 -2.34 3.59
C LEU A 89 11.52 -2.26 3.95
N VAL A 90 11.88 -2.39 5.23
CA VAL A 90 13.28 -2.47 5.66
C VAL A 90 14.01 -3.65 5.02
N LYS A 91 13.38 -4.83 4.97
CA LYS A 91 13.96 -6.03 4.32
C LYS A 91 14.12 -5.86 2.80
N LEU A 92 13.33 -4.99 2.20
CA LEU A 92 13.44 -4.60 0.79
C LEU A 92 14.49 -3.49 0.55
N GLY A 93 15.16 -3.02 1.61
CA GLY A 93 16.22 -2.01 1.54
C GLY A 93 15.71 -0.56 1.62
N GLU A 94 14.45 -0.36 1.95
CA GLU A 94 13.85 0.95 2.12
C GLU A 94 14.05 1.50 3.55
N ARG A 95 13.76 2.79 3.74
CA ARG A 95 13.85 3.48 5.03
C ARG A 95 12.48 4.06 5.44
N PRO A 96 11.52 3.19 5.80
CA PRO A 96 10.21 3.63 6.28
C PRO A 96 10.31 4.31 7.65
N GLU A 97 9.34 5.16 7.94
CA GLU A 97 9.15 5.78 9.26
C GLU A 97 7.75 5.49 9.77
N PHE A 98 7.58 5.34 11.08
CA PHE A 98 6.26 5.27 11.69
C PHE A 98 5.66 6.67 11.82
N ILE A 99 4.41 6.84 11.39
CA ILE A 99 3.62 8.05 11.64
C ILE A 99 2.41 7.68 12.49
N ARG A 100 2.26 8.39 13.62
CA ARG A 100 1.07 8.30 14.46
C ARG A 100 0.19 9.51 14.21
N PHE A 101 -1.06 9.25 13.86
CA PHE A 101 -2.13 10.23 13.86
C PHE A 101 -2.92 10.12 15.16
N SER A 102 -3.09 11.25 15.86
CA SER A 102 -3.81 11.34 17.13
C SER A 102 -4.93 12.38 17.08
N VAL A 103 -6.05 12.09 17.72
CA VAL A 103 -7.15 13.04 17.92
C VAL A 103 -6.83 13.94 19.11
N SER A 104 -6.81 15.25 18.88
CA SER A 104 -6.61 16.28 19.91
C SER A 104 -7.78 17.25 19.94
N GLY A 105 -8.26 17.62 21.12
CA GLY A 105 -9.35 18.59 21.26
C GLY A 105 -10.21 18.40 22.52
N PRO A 106 -11.15 19.31 22.77
CA PRO A 106 -11.98 19.32 23.98
C PRO A 106 -13.04 18.19 24.03
N SER A 107 -13.47 17.64 22.90
CA SER A 107 -14.49 16.58 22.88
C SER A 107 -13.94 15.28 23.47
N ARG A 108 -14.75 14.55 24.25
CA ARG A 108 -14.35 13.23 24.79
C ARG A 108 -14.39 12.11 23.75
N VAL A 109 -15.02 12.34 22.60
CA VAL A 109 -15.11 11.34 21.53
C VAL A 109 -13.79 11.31 20.76
N ARG A 110 -13.11 10.16 20.77
CA ARG A 110 -11.79 9.95 20.16
C ARG A 110 -11.88 8.93 19.04
N VAL A 111 -12.62 9.25 17.97
CA VAL A 111 -12.69 8.38 16.79
C VAL A 111 -11.87 8.96 15.65
N LEU A 112 -11.25 8.08 14.88
CA LEU A 112 -10.67 8.41 13.59
C LEU A 112 -11.40 7.62 12.50
N GLY A 113 -11.79 8.35 11.46
CA GLY A 113 -12.28 7.80 10.21
C GLY A 113 -11.30 8.03 9.07
N PHE A 114 -11.43 7.23 8.02
CA PHE A 114 -10.71 7.41 6.75
C PHE A 114 -11.71 7.29 5.59
N ASP A 115 -11.75 8.33 4.77
CA ASP A 115 -12.61 8.39 3.59
C ASP A 115 -11.97 7.62 2.42
N GLU A 116 -12.66 6.56 1.99
CA GLU A 116 -12.41 5.90 0.71
C GLU A 116 -13.06 6.72 -0.39
N THR A 117 -12.26 7.10 -1.39
CA THR A 117 -12.71 7.91 -2.52
C THR A 117 -12.53 7.17 -3.83
N THR A 118 -13.50 7.33 -4.72
CA THR A 118 -13.45 6.85 -6.12
C THR A 118 -13.80 8.03 -7.02
N GLN A 119 -12.94 8.32 -8.00
CA GLN A 119 -13.13 9.46 -8.92
C GLN A 119 -13.40 10.80 -8.19
N GLY A 120 -12.72 11.02 -7.06
CA GLY A 120 -12.85 12.24 -6.25
C GLY A 120 -14.08 12.30 -5.33
N VAL A 121 -14.97 11.31 -5.38
CA VAL A 121 -16.17 11.24 -4.53
C VAL A 121 -15.93 10.27 -3.37
N VAL A 122 -16.32 10.67 -2.16
CA VAL A 122 -16.33 9.76 -1.00
C VAL A 122 -17.39 8.70 -1.21
N VAL A 123 -16.96 7.44 -1.28
CA VAL A 123 -17.86 6.29 -1.44
C VAL A 123 -18.13 5.59 -0.12
N LYS A 124 -17.19 5.69 0.84
CA LYS A 124 -17.32 5.06 2.16
C LYS A 124 -16.38 5.75 3.15
N THR A 125 -16.81 5.87 4.40
CA THR A 125 -15.93 6.25 5.51
C THR A 125 -15.72 5.05 6.41
N HIS A 126 -14.47 4.65 6.59
CA HIS A 126 -14.08 3.54 7.44
C HIS A 126 -13.68 4.07 8.81
N GLN A 127 -14.13 3.43 9.88
CA GLN A 127 -13.61 3.74 11.21
C GLN A 127 -12.26 3.03 11.40
N VAL A 128 -11.19 3.81 11.45
CA VAL A 128 -9.81 3.30 11.60
C VAL A 128 -9.36 3.24 13.06
N SER A 129 -9.97 4.04 13.94
CA SER A 129 -9.69 4.02 15.37
C SER A 129 -10.91 4.36 16.24
N THR A 130 -11.04 3.66 17.35
CA THR A 130 -11.99 3.93 18.44
C THR A 130 -11.34 4.64 19.64
N THR A 131 -10.01 4.72 19.66
CA THR A 131 -9.21 5.36 20.73
C THR A 131 -8.60 6.70 20.30
N GLY A 132 -8.72 7.03 19.02
CA GLY A 132 -8.25 8.27 18.43
C GLY A 132 -6.78 8.22 18.06
N VAL A 133 -6.21 7.01 18.01
CA VAL A 133 -4.84 6.76 17.58
C VAL A 133 -4.87 5.85 16.35
N HIS A 134 -4.17 6.24 15.29
CA HIS A 134 -3.95 5.43 14.08
C HIS A 134 -2.49 5.51 13.69
N VAL A 135 -1.87 4.36 13.47
CA VAL A 135 -0.45 4.28 13.10
C VAL A 135 -0.30 3.78 11.68
N THR A 136 0.58 4.42 10.92
CA THR A 136 0.85 4.13 9.51
C THR A 136 2.33 4.18 9.22
N ILE A 137 2.72 3.79 8.01
CA ILE A 137 4.10 3.88 7.55
C ILE A 137 4.24 5.00 6.52
N ARG A 138 5.24 5.86 6.71
CA ARG A 138 5.70 6.82 5.71
C ARG A 138 6.89 6.26 4.95
N LEU A 139 6.83 6.30 3.63
CA LEU A 139 7.95 6.04 2.74
C LEU A 139 8.09 7.22 1.77
N GLY A 140 9.09 8.06 1.99
CA GLY A 140 9.22 9.34 1.29
C GLY A 140 7.99 10.22 1.56
N ASN A 141 7.27 10.62 0.50
CA ASN A 141 6.03 11.41 0.61
C ASN A 141 4.75 10.55 0.65
N LYS A 142 4.85 9.22 0.73
CA LYS A 142 3.69 8.33 0.70
C LYS A 142 3.38 7.78 2.08
N ILE A 143 2.09 7.70 2.42
CA ILE A 143 1.54 6.95 3.56
C ILE A 143 1.02 5.60 3.08
N ILE A 144 1.50 4.55 3.73
CA ILE A 144 1.24 3.15 3.47
C ILE A 144 0.57 2.54 4.70
N ASP A 145 -0.61 1.97 4.51
CA ASP A 145 -1.33 1.18 5.51
C ASP A 145 -2.25 0.14 4.82
N ALA A 146 -3.12 -0.52 5.59
CA ALA A 146 -4.06 -1.51 5.03
C ALA A 146 -5.08 -0.92 4.05
N TYR A 147 -5.38 0.38 4.13
CA TYR A 147 -6.37 1.06 3.30
C TYR A 147 -5.74 1.57 2.00
N THR A 148 -4.51 2.07 2.05
CA THR A 148 -3.81 2.61 0.87
C THR A 148 -3.07 1.55 0.07
N GLY A 149 -2.76 0.40 0.69
CA GLY A 149 -1.96 -0.64 0.04
C GLY A 149 -0.50 -0.22 -0.17
N LEU A 150 0.27 -1.05 -0.86
CA LEU A 150 1.69 -0.78 -1.11
C LEU A 150 1.91 0.49 -1.97
N THR A 151 0.99 0.78 -2.90
CA THR A 151 1.04 2.00 -3.71
C THR A 151 1.09 3.27 -2.85
N GLY A 152 0.43 3.22 -1.69
CA GLY A 152 0.33 4.33 -0.75
C GLY A 152 -0.50 5.50 -1.27
N LEU A 153 -0.62 6.55 -0.45
CA LEU A 153 -1.15 7.85 -0.86
C LEU A 153 -0.16 8.96 -0.52
N PRO A 154 -0.06 10.04 -1.32
CA PRO A 154 0.65 11.24 -0.90
C PRO A 154 0.20 11.71 0.48
N PHE A 155 1.14 12.20 1.30
CA PHE A 155 0.86 12.58 2.69
C PHE A 155 -0.34 13.54 2.82
N GLN A 156 -0.37 14.58 1.99
CA GLN A 156 -1.45 15.57 2.00
C GLN A 156 -2.81 14.95 1.64
N ASP A 157 -2.84 14.09 0.63
CA ASP A 157 -4.06 13.38 0.21
C ASP A 157 -4.55 12.43 1.30
N TYR A 158 -3.63 11.80 2.02
CA TYR A 158 -3.94 10.93 3.14
C TYR A 158 -4.57 11.71 4.29
N VAL A 159 -3.93 12.81 4.73
CA VAL A 159 -4.45 13.68 5.80
C VAL A 159 -5.81 14.27 5.42
N ALA A 160 -5.99 14.68 4.16
CA ALA A 160 -7.26 15.20 3.65
C ALA A 160 -8.41 14.17 3.68
N ARG A 161 -8.12 12.87 3.79
CA ARG A 161 -9.12 11.80 3.94
C ARG A 161 -9.37 11.40 5.38
N LEU A 162 -8.54 11.86 6.33
CA LEU A 162 -8.78 11.60 7.73
C LEU A 162 -9.96 12.42 8.25
N ARG A 163 -10.76 11.80 9.10
CA ARG A 163 -11.94 12.40 9.74
C ARG A 163 -11.91 12.18 11.23
N THR A 164 -12.43 13.14 11.98
CA THR A 164 -12.67 13.00 13.41
C THR A 164 -13.95 13.75 13.78
N SER A 165 -14.40 13.57 15.02
CA SER A 165 -15.60 14.24 15.52
C SER A 165 -15.44 15.77 15.54
N PRO A 166 -16.54 16.53 15.36
CA PRO A 166 -16.53 17.99 15.45
C PRO A 166 -15.88 18.50 16.74
N GLY A 167 -15.15 19.61 16.63
CA GLY A 167 -14.42 20.22 17.74
C GLY A 167 -13.07 19.56 18.05
N ASN A 168 -12.76 18.41 17.46
CA ASN A 168 -11.40 17.85 17.49
C ASN A 168 -10.62 18.20 16.23
N ARG A 169 -9.30 18.06 16.32
CA ARG A 169 -8.35 18.08 15.21
C ARG A 169 -7.52 16.81 15.23
N ILE A 170 -6.90 16.52 14.10
CA ILE A 170 -5.97 15.42 13.95
C ILE A 170 -4.57 16.02 13.94
N VAL A 171 -3.66 15.44 14.71
CA VAL A 171 -2.24 15.80 14.76
C VAL A 171 -1.41 14.58 14.39
N ASP A 172 -0.27 14.80 13.76
CA ASP A 172 0.66 13.74 13.37
C ASP A 172 2.01 13.87 14.09
N GLU A 173 2.65 12.73 14.31
CA GLU A 173 3.97 12.61 14.94
C GLU A 173 4.77 11.50 14.26
N VAL A 174 6.04 11.76 13.97
CA VAL A 174 7.00 10.73 13.54
C VAL A 174 7.50 9.98 14.77
N LEU A 175 7.34 8.66 14.79
CA LEU A 175 7.82 7.82 15.87
C LEU A 175 9.13 7.14 15.48
N LYS A 176 10.04 7.00 16.47
CA LYS A 176 11.28 6.23 16.28
C LYS A 176 11.03 4.73 16.25
N GLU A 177 10.06 4.26 17.03
CA GLU A 177 9.69 2.85 17.20
C GLU A 177 8.25 2.73 17.72
N LEU A 178 7.70 1.50 17.70
CA LEU A 178 6.34 1.16 18.17
C LEU A 178 6.38 0.12 19.29
#